data_AF-A0A0Q8X4M5-F1
#
_entry.id   AF-A0A0Q8X4M5-F1
#
_cell.length_a   1.000
_cell.length_b   1.000
_cell.length_c   1.000
_cell.angle_alpha   90.00
_cell.angle_beta   90.00
_cell.angle_gamma   90.00
#
_symmetry.space_group_name_H-M   'P 1'
#
loop_
_entity.id
_entity.type
_entity.pdbx_description
1 polymer ?
#
loop_
_entity_poly.entity_id
_entity_poly.type
_entity_poly.pdbx_seq_one_letter_code
_entity_poly.pdbx_strand_id
1 'polypeptide(L)'
;MCAAVLTLEAIAVALSIPVMITISDVGPALALSLGLGLAVVAVVAAGMLRRESGYRLGHAVQVGAVGLGFLAPMMFFVGGLFALLWGSAYGLGRKIERERAAAFEQYDRLRESGE
;
A
#
# COMPACT_ATOMS: atom_id res chain seq x y z
N MET A 1 -3.34 9.85 1.50
CA MET A 1 -3.79 8.98 0.40
C MET A 1 -3.22 7.56 0.55
N CYS A 2 -1.91 7.38 0.65
CA CYS A 2 -1.29 6.05 0.76
C CYS A 2 -1.81 5.19 1.93
N ALA A 3 -2.07 5.77 3.11
CA ALA A 3 -2.65 5.03 4.24
C ALA A 3 -4.08 4.54 3.94
N ALA A 4 -4.89 5.35 3.26
CA ALA A 4 -6.25 4.95 2.87
C ALA A 4 -6.23 3.80 1.85
N VAL A 5 -5.28 3.81 0.90
CA VAL A 5 -5.08 2.71 -0.06
C VAL A 5 -4.82 1.39 0.69
N LEU A 6 -3.85 1.38 1.60
CA LEU A 6 -3.51 0.18 2.38
C LEU A 6 -4.66 -0.28 3.29
N THR A 7 -5.39 0.64 3.91
CA THR A 7 -6.54 0.26 4.76
C THR A 7 -7.66 -0.36 3.94
N LEU A 8 -8.01 0.20 2.79
CA LEU A 8 -9.02 -0.37 1.89
C LEU A 8 -8.56 -1.70 1.31
N GLU A 9 -7.27 -1.84 0.99
CA GLU A 9 -6.67 -3.08 0.53
C GLU A 9 -6.74 -4.17 1.60
N ALA A 10 -6.47 -3.85 2.86
CA ALA A 10 -6.60 -4.79 3.97
C ALA A 10 -8.03 -5.36 4.05
N ILE A 11 -9.04 -4.53 3.84
CA ILE A 11 -10.44 -4.95 3.78
C ILE A 11 -10.68 -5.85 2.56
N ALA A 12 -10.20 -5.44 1.38
CA ALA A 12 -10.37 -6.23 0.15
C ALA A 12 -9.70 -7.61 0.25
N VAL A 13 -8.51 -7.68 0.83
CA VAL A 13 -7.77 -8.92 1.10
C VAL A 13 -8.49 -9.79 2.14
N ALA A 14 -9.04 -9.21 3.21
CA ALA A 14 -9.83 -9.97 4.17
C ALA A 14 -11.10 -10.56 3.52
N LEU A 15 -11.77 -9.78 2.66
CA LEU A 15 -12.95 -10.21 1.91
C LEU A 15 -12.63 -11.22 0.80
N SER A 16 -11.37 -11.37 0.40
CA SER A 16 -10.97 -12.40 -0.56
C SER A 16 -10.88 -13.79 0.08
N ILE A 17 -10.80 -13.90 1.42
CA ILE A 17 -10.71 -15.19 2.13
C ILE A 17 -11.92 -16.09 1.81
N PRO A 18 -13.19 -15.63 1.95
CA PRO A 18 -14.33 -16.43 1.53
C PRO A 18 -14.27 -16.80 0.05
N VAL A 19 -13.86 -15.87 -0.82
CA VAL A 19 -13.74 -16.12 -2.27
C VAL A 19 -12.73 -17.23 -2.57
N MET A 20 -11.56 -17.20 -1.93
CA MET A 20 -10.54 -18.23 -2.07
C MET A 20 -11.07 -19.60 -1.64
N ILE A 21 -11.84 -19.67 -0.55
CA ILE A 21 -12.38 -20.92 -0.01
C ILE A 21 -13.54 -21.44 -0.86
N THR A 22 -14.50 -20.59 -1.21
CA THR A 22 -15.77 -21.04 -1.81
C THR A 22 -15.76 -21.05 -3.34
N ILE A 23 -14.92 -20.23 -3.97
CA ILE A 23 -14.86 -20.11 -5.44
C ILE A 23 -13.59 -20.73 -6.00
N SER A 24 -12.46 -20.59 -5.31
CA SER A 24 -11.15 -21.08 -5.80
C SER A 24 -10.70 -22.39 -5.18
N ASP A 25 -11.54 -23.00 -4.32
CA ASP A 25 -11.29 -24.29 -3.65
C ASP A 25 -9.93 -24.35 -2.91
N VAL A 26 -9.49 -23.20 -2.40
CA VAL A 26 -8.25 -23.09 -1.63
C VAL A 26 -8.51 -23.59 -0.22
N GLY A 27 -7.63 -24.47 0.27
CA GLY A 27 -7.71 -25.00 1.63
C GLY A 27 -7.87 -23.89 2.68
N PRO A 28 -8.83 -23.98 3.63
CA PRO A 28 -9.12 -22.90 4.59
C PRO A 28 -7.91 -22.43 5.39
N ALA A 29 -7.02 -23.35 5.79
CA ALA A 29 -5.81 -23.01 6.53
C ALA A 29 -4.86 -22.10 5.71
N LEU A 30 -4.72 -22.36 4.41
CA LEU A 30 -3.88 -21.55 3.53
C LEU A 30 -4.53 -20.20 3.23
N ALA A 31 -5.84 -20.19 2.93
CA ALA A 31 -6.60 -18.97 2.66
C ALA A 31 -6.59 -18.02 3.87
N LEU A 32 -6.81 -18.55 5.09
CA LEU A 32 -6.80 -17.77 6.33
C LEU A 32 -5.40 -17.26 6.66
N SER A 33 -4.36 -18.10 6.56
CA SER A 33 -3.00 -17.68 6.90
C SER A 33 -2.48 -16.59 5.97
N LEU A 34 -2.65 -16.75 4.65
CA LEU A 34 -2.20 -15.76 3.67
C LEU A 34 -3.08 -14.51 3.66
N GLY A 35 -4.41 -14.66 3.61
CA GLY A 35 -5.33 -13.53 3.56
C GLY A 35 -5.30 -12.70 4.84
N LEU A 36 -5.45 -13.33 6.01
CA LEU A 36 -5.44 -12.62 7.28
C LEU A 36 -4.04 -12.07 7.61
N GLY A 37 -2.99 -12.85 7.32
CA GLY A 37 -1.61 -12.42 7.49
C GLY A 37 -1.31 -11.17 6.67
N LEU A 38 -1.66 -11.16 5.38
CA LEU A 38 -1.45 -10.01 4.52
C LEU A 38 -2.30 -8.80 4.93
N ALA A 39 -3.56 -9.01 5.33
CA ALA A 39 -4.43 -7.94 5.82
C ALA A 39 -3.85 -7.26 7.08
N VAL A 40 -3.32 -8.04 8.03
CA VAL A 40 -2.65 -7.48 9.23
C VAL A 40 -1.41 -6.68 8.84
N VAL A 41 -0.58 -7.20 7.93
CA VAL A 41 0.61 -6.48 7.45
C VAL A 41 0.21 -5.17 6.76
N ALA A 42 -0.87 -5.16 5.98
CA ALA A 42 -1.40 -3.95 5.34
C ALA A 42 -1.84 -2.89 6.35
N VAL A 43 -2.54 -3.28 7.42
CA VAL A 43 -2.94 -2.37 8.52
C VAL A 43 -1.72 -1.82 9.26
N VAL A 44 -0.75 -2.68 9.58
CA VAL A 44 0.50 -2.27 10.23
C VAL A 44 1.27 -1.28 9.33
N ALA A 45 1.39 -1.59 8.04
CA ALA A 45 2.00 -0.70 7.06
C ALA A 45 1.31 0.66 7.03
N ALA A 46 -0.03 0.69 6.98
CA ALA A 46 -0.82 1.91 7.00
C ALA A 46 -0.51 2.79 8.23
N GLY A 47 -0.37 2.19 9.42
CA GLY A 47 0.03 2.89 10.65
C GLY A 47 1.49 3.36 10.65
N MET A 48 2.38 2.66 9.95
CA MET A 48 3.82 2.95 9.89
C MET A 48 4.24 3.95 8.82
N LEU A 49 3.31 4.44 7.98
CA LEU A 49 3.62 5.32 6.84
C LEU A 49 4.31 6.65 7.17
N ARG A 50 4.40 7.01 8.46
CA ARG A 50 5.18 8.19 8.91
C ARG A 50 6.70 7.97 8.79
N ARG A 51 7.16 6.73 8.52
CA ARG A 51 8.57 6.36 8.39
C ARG A 51 8.84 5.77 6.99
N GLU A 52 10.06 5.94 6.49
CA GLU A 52 10.49 5.38 5.20
C GLU A 52 10.32 3.85 5.13
N SER A 53 10.54 3.15 6.25
CA SER A 53 10.30 1.71 6.38
C SER A 53 8.83 1.32 6.13
N GLY A 54 7.88 2.20 6.44
CA GLY A 54 6.45 1.97 6.19
C GLY A 54 6.13 1.90 4.70
N TYR A 55 6.81 2.71 3.87
CA TYR A 55 6.66 2.64 2.42
C TYR A 55 7.24 1.35 1.83
N ARG A 56 8.39 0.88 2.35
CA ARG A 56 8.95 -0.43 1.96
C ARG A 56 7.98 -1.57 2.28
N LEU A 57 7.35 -1.52 3.45
CA LEU A 57 6.35 -2.51 3.84
C LEU A 57 5.11 -2.44 2.94
N GLY A 58 4.66 -1.24 2.58
CA GLY A 58 3.57 -1.05 1.62
C GLY A 58 3.86 -1.66 0.24
N HIS A 59 5.10 -1.52 -0.28
CA HIS A 59 5.49 -2.22 -1.51
C HIS A 59 5.47 -3.75 -1.37
N ALA A 60 5.89 -4.29 -0.22
CA ALA A 60 5.81 -5.72 0.05
C ALA A 60 4.35 -6.21 0.08
N VAL A 61 3.45 -5.42 0.66
CA VAL A 61 2.00 -5.70 0.67
C VAL A 61 1.46 -5.77 -0.75
N GLN A 62 1.81 -4.83 -1.63
CA GLN A 62 1.36 -4.85 -3.03
C GLN A 62 1.80 -6.13 -3.75
N VAL A 63 3.05 -6.54 -3.58
CA VAL A 63 3.56 -7.78 -4.18
C VAL A 63 2.79 -8.99 -3.64
N GLY A 64 2.53 -9.02 -2.33
CA GLY A 64 1.72 -10.07 -1.70
C GLY A 64 0.28 -10.10 -2.22
N ALA A 65 -0.36 -8.94 -2.37
CA ALA A 65 -1.74 -8.84 -2.83
C ALA A 65 -1.90 -9.28 -4.30
N VAL A 66 -0.97 -8.88 -5.17
CA VAL A 66 -0.91 -9.39 -6.54
C VAL A 66 -0.59 -10.89 -6.56
N GLY A 67 0.28 -11.36 -5.66
CA GLY A 67 0.60 -12.78 -5.49
C GLY A 67 -0.59 -13.64 -5.08
N LEU A 68 -1.56 -13.12 -4.33
CA LEU A 68 -2.82 -13.82 -4.06
C LEU A 68 -3.61 -14.15 -5.34
N GLY A 69 -3.33 -13.45 -6.45
CA GLY A 69 -3.83 -13.78 -7.79
C GLY A 69 -3.56 -15.22 -8.22
N PHE A 70 -2.46 -15.81 -7.79
CA PHE A 70 -2.16 -17.22 -8.10
C PHE A 70 -3.10 -18.21 -7.39
N LEU A 71 -3.69 -17.81 -6.26
CA LEU A 71 -4.67 -18.62 -5.54
C LEU A 71 -6.10 -18.31 -5.99
N ALA A 72 -6.39 -17.03 -6.24
CA ALA A 72 -7.68 -16.57 -6.75
C ALA A 72 -7.44 -15.60 -7.93
N PRO A 73 -7.62 -16.03 -9.19
CA PRO A 73 -7.26 -15.23 -10.37
C PRO A 73 -7.86 -13.81 -10.40
N MET A 74 -9.04 -13.60 -9.83
CA MET A 74 -9.66 -12.26 -9.69
C MET A 74 -8.80 -11.29 -8.86
N MET A 75 -7.98 -11.78 -7.95
CA MET A 75 -7.06 -10.96 -7.15
C MET A 75 -5.92 -10.36 -7.96
N PHE A 76 -5.60 -10.86 -9.16
CA PHE A 76 -4.70 -10.13 -10.06
C PHE A 76 -5.28 -8.78 -10.45
N PHE A 77 -6.59 -8.71 -10.71
CA PHE A 77 -7.25 -7.46 -11.02
C PHE A 77 -7.33 -6.55 -9.78
N VAL A 78 -7.80 -7.08 -8.65
CA VAL A 78 -7.96 -6.29 -7.42
C VAL A 78 -6.60 -5.82 -6.87
N GLY A 79 -5.65 -6.73 -6.70
CA GLY A 79 -4.29 -6.41 -6.25
C GLY A 79 -3.56 -5.50 -7.25
N GLY A 80 -3.75 -5.70 -8.55
CA GLY A 80 -3.20 -4.80 -9.58
C GLY A 80 -3.76 -3.38 -9.47
N LEU A 81 -5.06 -3.24 -9.24
CA LEU A 81 -5.70 -1.94 -9.02
C LEU A 81 -5.13 -1.24 -7.78
N PHE A 82 -5.02 -1.95 -6.65
CA PHE A 82 -4.41 -1.39 -5.44
C PHE A 82 -2.94 -1.03 -5.64
N ALA A 83 -2.18 -1.82 -6.40
CA ALA A 83 -0.78 -1.52 -6.72
C ALA A 83 -0.63 -0.25 -7.56
N LEU A 84 -1.55 -0.02 -8.51
CA LEU A 84 -1.59 1.22 -9.29
C LEU A 84 -1.96 2.43 -8.43
N LEU A 85 -2.95 2.29 -7.55
CA LEU A 85 -3.35 3.34 -6.61
C LEU A 85 -2.21 3.66 -5.63
N TRP A 86 -1.53 2.64 -5.12
CA TRP A 86 -0.37 2.77 -4.24
C TRP A 86 0.78 3.50 -4.93
N GLY A 87 1.17 3.05 -6.13
CA GLY A 87 2.24 3.66 -6.90
C GLY A 87 1.95 5.13 -7.22
N SER A 88 0.72 5.45 -7.60
CA SER A 88 0.29 6.84 -7.85
C SER A 88 0.35 7.69 -6.58
N ALA A 89 -0.15 7.18 -5.45
CA ALA A 89 -0.15 7.89 -4.19
C ALA A 89 1.28 8.12 -3.66
N TYR A 90 2.15 7.12 -3.79
CA TYR A 90 3.57 7.22 -3.44
C TYR A 90 4.30 8.24 -4.30
N GLY A 91 4.09 8.21 -5.63
CA GLY A 91 4.68 9.15 -6.56
C GLY A 91 4.26 10.60 -6.29
N LEU A 92 2.96 10.82 -6.04
CA LEU A 92 2.44 12.15 -5.72
C LEU A 92 2.98 12.67 -4.38
N GLY A 93 3.06 11.82 -3.35
CA GLY A 93 3.66 12.19 -2.06
C GLY A 93 5.11 12.66 -2.21
N ARG A 94 5.93 11.90 -2.96
CA ARG A 94 7.33 12.25 -3.25
C ARG A 94 7.47 13.55 -4.04
N LYS A 95 6.55 13.82 -4.97
CA LYS A 95 6.54 15.08 -5.74
C LYS A 95 6.25 16.27 -4.83
N ILE A 96 5.22 16.18 -3.99
CA ILE A 96 4.84 17.23 -3.03
C ILE A 96 6.00 17.51 -2.06
N GLU A 97 6.66 16.47 -1.56
CA GLU A 97 7.78 16.61 -0.64
C GLU A 97 8.98 17.34 -1.28
N ARG A 98 9.28 17.03 -2.55
CA ARG A 98 10.33 17.74 -3.32
C ARG A 98 9.99 19.21 -3.55
N GLU A 99 8.76 19.50 -3.94
CA GLU A 99 8.30 20.87 -4.15
C GLU A 99 8.34 21.69 -2.85
N ARG A 100 7.95 21.08 -1.72
CA ARG A 100 8.07 21.72 -0.40
C ARG A 100 9.51 21.97 0.03
N ALA A 101 10.42 21.02 -0.21
CA ALA A 101 11.84 21.19 0.11
C ALA A 101 12.47 22.33 -0.70
N ALA A 102 12.19 22.40 -2.01
CA ALA A 102 12.69 23.47 -2.87
C ALA A 102 12.15 24.86 -2.47
N ALA A 103 10.88 24.93 -2.05
CA ALA A 103 10.31 26.17 -1.54
C ALA A 103 10.99 26.63 -0.24
N PHE A 104 11.32 25.70 0.67
CA PHE A 104 12.02 26.00 1.92
C PHE A 104 13.42 26.58 1.69
N GLU A 105 14.21 25.99 0.78
CA GLU A 105 15.53 26.51 0.39
C GLU A 105 15.45 27.91 -0.24
N GLN A 106 14.37 28.21 -0.97
CA GLN A 106 14.17 29.53 -1.55
C GLN A 106 13.83 30.56 -0.46
N TYR A 107 13.03 30.20 0.55
CA TYR A 107 12.74 31.07 1.69
C TYR A 107 14.01 31.40 2.50
N ASP A 108 14.88 30.42 2.77
CA ASP A 108 16.14 30.66 3.49
C ASP A 108 17.07 31.62 2.73
N ARG A 109 17.22 31.44 1.41
CA ARG A 109 18.03 32.35 0.58
C ARG A 109 17.51 33.78 0.55
N LEU A 110 16.19 33.97 0.48
CA LEU A 110 15.59 35.29 0.51
C LEU A 110 15.80 35.99 1.86
N ARG A 111 15.73 35.22 2.95
CA ARG A 111 15.99 35.73 4.31
C ARG A 111 17.44 36.21 4.46
N GLU A 112 18.41 35.42 4.01
CA GLU A 112 19.84 35.79 4.08
C GLU A 112 20.19 37.01 3.22
N SER A 113 19.47 37.26 2.12
CA SER A 113 19.70 38.43 1.25
C SER A 113 19.07 39.74 1.75
N GLY A 114 18.20 39.67 2.75
CA GLY A 114 17.45 40.82 3.30
C GLY A 114 17.99 41.36 4.63
N GLU A 115 18.95 40.70 5.24
CA GLU A 115 19.75 41.17 6.39
C GLU A 115 21.05 41.83 5.93
#